data_AF-A0A947V8X3-F1
#
_entry.id   AF-A0A947V8X3-F1
#
_cell.length_a   1.000
_cell.length_b   1.000
_cell.length_c   1.000
_cell.angle_alpha   90.00
_cell.angle_beta   90.00
_cell.angle_gamma   90.00
#
_symmetry.space_group_name_H-M   'P 1'
#
loop_
_entity.id
_entity.type
_entity.pdbx_description
1 polymer ?
#
loop_
_entity_poly.entity_id
_entity_poly.type
_entity_poly.pdbx_seq_one_letter_code
_entity_poly.pdbx_strand_id
1 'polypeptide(L)'
;MLLLLDTDYAEILERGLDYVEDEAQRFLVLRNFLLPEGLYHEKTCDVLVIIPQNYNQGGIDMFWTFPHLTRNDGKPIPAMNRPGGGDNRTFDGKEFCRWSRHWNHAPVIWKPGKDNVVTILGRIVWALGNPDAKK
;
A
#
# COMPACT_ATOMS: atom_id res chain seq x y z
N MET A 1 19.84 5.57 3.22
CA MET A 1 19.90 5.39 1.75
C MET A 1 18.48 5.53 1.28
N LEU A 2 18.21 6.44 0.32
CA LEU A 2 16.85 6.74 -0.10
C LEU A 2 16.11 5.48 -0.56
N LEU A 3 14.83 5.41 -0.23
CA LEU A 3 13.98 4.29 -0.62
C LEU A 3 13.62 4.38 -2.10
N LEU A 4 13.28 5.59 -2.55
CA LEU A 4 12.78 5.89 -3.89
C LEU A 4 13.75 6.77 -4.69
N LEU A 5 13.40 7.04 -5.94
CA LEU A 5 14.09 8.01 -6.79
C LEU A 5 13.58 9.43 -6.51
N ASP A 6 14.39 10.46 -6.78
CA ASP A 6 13.99 11.86 -6.58
C ASP A 6 12.69 12.22 -7.31
N THR A 7 12.49 11.67 -8.51
CA THR A 7 11.27 11.85 -9.30
C THR A 7 10.05 11.25 -8.63
N ASP A 8 10.20 10.16 -7.86
CA ASP A 8 9.09 9.56 -7.13
C ASP A 8 8.65 10.45 -5.97
N TYR A 9 9.60 11.02 -5.23
CA TYR A 9 9.27 11.98 -4.17
C TYR A 9 8.53 13.20 -4.71
N ALA A 10 8.94 13.71 -5.88
CA ALA A 10 8.21 14.78 -6.56
C ALA A 10 6.76 14.38 -6.89
N GLU A 11 6.52 13.18 -7.43
CA GLU A 11 5.17 12.69 -7.77
C GLU A 11 4.26 12.54 -6.55
N ILE A 12 4.81 12.12 -5.40
CA ILE A 12 4.07 12.03 -4.13
C ILE A 12 3.63 13.43 -3.68
N LEU A 13 4.57 14.39 -3.67
CA LEU A 13 4.31 15.76 -3.25
C LEU A 13 3.33 16.49 -4.19
N GLU A 14 3.45 16.29 -5.51
CA GLU A 14 2.52 16.85 -6.50
C GLU A 14 1.09 16.35 -6.32
N ARG A 15 0.91 15.14 -5.78
CA ARG A 15 -0.40 14.59 -5.41
C ARG A 15 -0.90 15.04 -4.04
N GLY A 16 -0.12 15.83 -3.32
CA GLY A 16 -0.45 16.29 -1.98
C GLY A 16 -0.52 15.16 -0.96
N LEU A 17 0.23 14.08 -1.18
CA LEU A 17 0.28 12.95 -0.26
C LEU A 17 1.37 13.16 0.79
N ASP A 18 1.00 13.02 2.05
CA ASP A 18 1.94 12.96 3.16
C ASP A 18 2.55 11.56 3.24
N TYR A 19 3.85 11.48 3.51
CA TYR A 19 4.55 10.21 3.69
C TYR A 19 5.59 10.26 4.80
N VAL A 20 5.90 9.10 5.36
CA VAL A 20 7.05 8.87 6.25
C VAL A 20 7.76 7.59 5.85
N GLU A 21 9.05 7.50 6.17
CA GLU A 21 9.88 6.36 5.79
C GLU A 21 10.59 5.74 7.00
N ASP A 22 10.81 4.43 6.92
CA ASP A 22 11.76 3.70 7.76
C ASP A 22 12.84 3.13 6.84
N GLU A 23 14.07 3.66 6.92
CA GLU A 23 15.16 3.18 6.08
C GLU A 23 15.59 1.74 6.41
N ALA A 24 15.55 1.35 7.69
CA ALA A 24 16.02 0.05 8.14
C ALA A 24 15.09 -1.07 7.67
N GLN A 25 13.78 -0.82 7.70
CA GLN A 25 12.77 -1.77 7.24
C GLN A 25 12.33 -1.54 5.78
N ARG A 26 12.82 -0.45 5.16
CA ARG A 26 12.41 0.05 3.83
C ARG A 26 10.90 0.26 3.72
N PHE A 27 10.30 0.78 4.78
CA PHE A 27 8.88 1.11 4.77
C PHE A 27 8.68 2.50 4.17
N LEU A 28 7.74 2.59 3.24
CA LEU A 28 7.12 3.84 2.83
C LEU A 28 5.69 3.82 3.35
N VAL A 29 5.33 4.77 4.21
CA VAL A 29 3.99 4.90 4.76
C VAL A 29 3.35 6.17 4.23
N LEU A 30 2.34 6.00 3.39
CA LEU A 30 1.48 7.08 2.89
C LEU A 30 0.39 7.35 3.93
N ARG A 31 0.27 8.59 4.40
CA ARG A 31 -0.65 8.95 5.48
C ARG A 31 -1.99 9.44 4.91
N ASN A 32 -3.07 9.22 5.67
CA ASN A 32 -4.39 9.78 5.40
C ASN A 32 -4.92 9.53 3.98
N PHE A 33 -4.61 8.36 3.41
CA PHE A 33 -5.07 7.97 2.08
C PHE A 33 -6.60 7.91 2.04
N LEU A 34 -7.22 8.62 1.11
CA LEU A 34 -8.67 8.70 1.00
C LEU A 34 -9.25 7.37 0.52
N LEU A 35 -10.25 6.87 1.23
CA LEU A 35 -10.97 5.67 0.86
C LEU A 35 -12.20 6.00 0.00
N PRO A 36 -12.62 5.09 -0.90
CA PRO A 36 -13.84 5.25 -1.68
C PRO A 36 -15.06 5.48 -0.78
N GLU A 37 -15.83 6.52 -1.08
CA GLU A 37 -17.01 6.89 -0.30
C GLU A 37 -18.03 5.73 -0.27
N GLY A 38 -18.55 5.45 0.93
CA GLY A 38 -19.58 4.44 1.13
C GLY A 38 -19.10 2.99 1.05
N LEU A 39 -17.82 2.72 0.71
CA LEU A 39 -17.30 1.35 0.63
C LEU A 39 -16.82 0.81 1.99
N TYR A 40 -16.15 1.66 2.76
CA TYR A 40 -15.60 1.34 4.07
C TYR A 40 -16.25 2.16 5.18
N HIS A 41 -16.19 1.66 6.41
CA HIS A 41 -16.56 2.42 7.60
C HIS A 41 -15.59 3.56 7.87
N GLU A 42 -14.31 3.35 7.53
CA GLU A 42 -13.24 4.33 7.63
C GLU A 42 -13.26 5.28 6.42
N LYS A 43 -12.97 6.57 6.66
CA LYS A 43 -12.85 7.58 5.59
C LYS A 43 -11.45 7.64 4.98
N THR A 44 -10.44 7.37 5.81
CA THR A 44 -9.03 7.40 5.42
C THR A 44 -8.28 6.25 6.08
N CYS A 45 -7.13 5.91 5.52
CA CYS A 45 -6.17 5.01 6.15
C CYS A 45 -4.72 5.39 5.84
N ASP A 46 -3.81 5.00 6.71
CA ASP A 46 -2.40 4.95 6.39
C ASP A 46 -2.11 3.67 5.59
N VAL A 47 -1.33 3.78 4.52
CA VAL A 47 -0.91 2.67 3.67
C VAL A 47 0.60 2.48 3.78
N LEU A 48 1.03 1.30 4.20
CA LEU A 48 2.44 0.92 4.27
C LEU A 48 2.77 0.01 3.08
N VAL A 49 3.88 0.30 2.40
CA VAL A 49 4.50 -0.59 1.42
C VAL A 49 5.95 -0.83 1.78
N ILE A 50 6.48 -1.98 1.38
CA ILE A 50 7.90 -2.33 1.58
C ILE A 50 8.62 -2.15 0.26
N ILE A 51 9.48 -1.14 0.17
CA ILE A 51 10.22 -0.86 -1.05
C ILE A 51 11.37 -1.87 -1.19
N PRO A 52 11.48 -2.61 -2.32
CA PRO A 52 12.55 -3.60 -2.47
C PRO A 52 13.92 -2.93 -2.58
N GLN A 53 14.98 -3.67 -2.26
CA GLN A 53 16.36 -3.17 -2.31
C GLN A 53 16.80 -2.77 -3.72
N ASN A 54 16.28 -3.44 -4.74
CA ASN A 54 16.59 -3.18 -6.15
C ASN A 54 15.56 -2.26 -6.82
N TYR A 55 14.80 -1.48 -6.06
CA TYR A 55 13.88 -0.50 -6.63
C TYR A 55 14.64 0.49 -7.55
N ASN A 56 14.17 0.83 -8.76
CA ASN A 56 12.90 0.48 -9.40
C ASN A 56 12.98 -0.70 -10.40
N GLN A 57 14.03 -1.52 -10.33
CA GLN A 57 14.08 -2.79 -11.08
C GLN A 57 13.06 -3.80 -10.53
N GLY A 58 12.89 -3.82 -9.21
CA GLY A 58 11.82 -4.55 -8.53
C GLY A 58 10.68 -3.62 -8.09
N GLY A 59 9.45 -4.12 -8.16
CA GLY A 59 8.27 -3.50 -7.55
C GLY A 59 8.01 -4.04 -6.15
N ILE A 60 7.12 -3.36 -5.42
CA ILE A 60 6.58 -3.87 -4.16
C ILE A 60 5.82 -5.18 -4.39
N ASP A 61 5.69 -6.02 -3.35
CA ASP A 61 4.99 -7.31 -3.43
C ASP A 61 3.54 -7.24 -2.93
N MET A 62 3.31 -6.55 -1.81
CA MET A 62 1.97 -6.27 -1.28
C MET A 62 1.96 -4.98 -0.42
N PHE A 63 0.81 -4.61 0.17
CA PHE A 63 0.69 -3.47 1.08
C PHE A 63 0.00 -3.84 2.39
N TRP A 64 0.03 -2.92 3.34
CA TRP A 64 -0.66 -3.02 4.62
C TRP A 64 -1.41 -1.72 4.93
N THR A 65 -2.50 -1.80 5.70
CA THR A 65 -3.29 -0.63 6.09
C THR A 65 -3.40 -0.48 7.59
N PHE A 66 -3.42 0.76 8.07
CA PHE A 66 -3.86 1.10 9.42
C PHE A 66 -4.90 2.23 9.35
N PRO A 67 -6.05 2.13 10.03
CA PRO A 67 -6.49 1.00 10.85
C PRO A 67 -6.83 -0.24 10.01
N HIS A 68 -7.23 -1.33 10.69
CA HIS A 68 -7.88 -2.45 10.02
C HIS A 68 -9.18 -1.99 9.37
N LEU A 69 -9.29 -2.14 8.06
CA LEU A 69 -10.43 -1.67 7.28
C LEU A 69 -11.62 -2.63 7.38
N THR A 70 -12.81 -2.06 7.40
CA THR A 70 -14.06 -2.81 7.46
C THR A 70 -15.05 -2.27 6.43
N ARG A 71 -15.73 -3.16 5.72
CA ARG A 71 -16.67 -2.78 4.66
C ARG A 71 -18.02 -2.41 5.25
N ASN A 72 -18.65 -1.36 4.69
CA ASN A 72 -20.00 -0.95 5.10
C ASN A 72 -21.07 -2.01 4.80
N ASP A 73 -20.85 -2.87 3.80
CA ASP A 73 -21.75 -3.97 3.47
C ASP A 73 -21.54 -5.22 4.35
N GLY A 74 -20.66 -5.14 5.35
CA GLY A 74 -20.38 -6.22 6.30
C GLY A 74 -19.61 -7.41 5.71
N LYS A 75 -19.24 -7.37 4.43
CA LYS A 75 -18.47 -8.47 3.83
C LYS A 75 -17.03 -8.48 4.36
N PRO A 76 -16.43 -9.66 4.53
CA PRO A 76 -15.00 -9.74 4.79
C PRO A 76 -14.21 -9.26 3.58
N ILE A 77 -13.04 -8.68 3.82
CA ILE A 77 -12.07 -8.36 2.76
C ILE A 77 -11.20 -9.61 2.56
N PRO A 78 -11.24 -10.28 1.38
CA PRO A 78 -10.44 -11.46 1.12
C PRO A 78 -8.94 -11.16 1.26
N ALA A 79 -8.21 -12.09 1.87
CA ALA A 79 -6.76 -12.02 2.02
C ALA A 79 -6.24 -10.72 2.68
N MET A 80 -7.09 -10.10 3.51
CA MET A 80 -6.68 -9.11 4.50
C MET A 80 -6.52 -9.78 5.86
N ASN A 81 -5.41 -9.49 6.55
CA ASN A 81 -5.22 -9.95 7.91
C ASN A 81 -6.01 -9.11 8.92
N ARG A 82 -6.40 -9.72 10.02
CA ARG A 82 -6.88 -9.00 11.22
C ARG A 82 -5.70 -8.48 12.06
N PRO A 83 -5.91 -7.56 13.00
CA PRO A 83 -4.94 -7.25 14.04
C PRO A 83 -4.49 -8.53 14.79
N GLY A 84 -3.22 -8.62 15.13
CA GLY A 84 -2.56 -9.83 15.63
C GLY A 84 -2.33 -10.92 14.58
N GLY A 85 -2.61 -10.65 13.30
CA GLY A 85 -2.43 -11.58 12.20
C GLY A 85 -0.96 -11.76 11.81
N GLY A 86 -0.60 -12.97 11.36
CA GLY A 86 0.78 -13.25 10.93
C GLY A 86 1.18 -12.44 9.70
N ASP A 87 2.39 -11.88 9.71
CA ASP A 87 2.95 -11.01 8.66
C ASP A 87 2.33 -9.60 8.57
N ASN A 88 1.65 -9.15 9.62
CA ASN A 88 1.39 -7.72 9.83
C ASN A 88 2.71 -6.97 10.11
N ARG A 89 2.72 -5.66 9.84
CA ARG A 89 3.88 -4.79 10.11
C ARG A 89 3.57 -3.85 11.26
N THR A 90 4.53 -3.67 12.15
CA THR A 90 4.44 -2.64 13.18
C THR A 90 5.33 -1.49 12.79
N PHE A 91 4.78 -0.28 12.78
CA PHE A 91 5.53 0.94 12.56
C PHE A 91 4.91 2.04 13.40
N ASP A 92 5.73 2.83 14.10
CA ASP A 92 5.27 3.97 14.90
C ASP A 92 4.16 3.59 15.92
N GLY A 93 4.33 2.43 16.58
CA GLY A 93 3.37 1.88 17.55
C GLY A 93 2.04 1.40 16.95
N LYS A 94 1.86 1.48 15.63
CA LYS A 94 0.65 1.05 14.90
C LYS A 94 0.87 -0.30 14.24
N GLU A 95 -0.13 -1.17 14.32
CA GLU A 95 -0.14 -2.44 13.60
C GLU A 95 -0.86 -2.31 12.26
N PHE A 96 -0.11 -2.39 11.18
CA PHE A 96 -0.63 -2.37 9.83
C PHE A 96 -1.05 -3.79 9.41
N CYS A 97 -2.32 -3.91 9.04
CA CYS A 97 -2.95 -5.15 8.61
C CYS A 97 -2.63 -5.45 7.15
N ARG A 98 -2.08 -6.64 6.89
CA ARG A 98 -1.62 -7.04 5.56
C ARG A 98 -2.76 -7.20 4.57
N TRP A 99 -2.54 -6.76 3.34
CA TRP A 99 -3.36 -7.06 2.16
C TRP A 99 -2.54 -7.89 1.18
N SER A 100 -2.84 -9.17 1.02
CA SER A 100 -2.20 -10.00 -0.01
C SER A 100 -2.84 -9.69 -1.37
N ARG A 101 -2.32 -8.65 -2.02
CA ARG A 101 -2.69 -8.16 -3.36
C ARG A 101 -1.45 -8.15 -4.23
N HIS A 102 -0.99 -9.35 -4.56
CA HIS A 102 0.29 -9.55 -5.22
C HIS A 102 0.28 -9.01 -6.65
N TRP A 103 1.45 -8.52 -7.04
CA TRP A 103 1.68 -7.69 -8.22
C TRP A 103 2.55 -8.34 -9.28
N ASN A 104 2.64 -9.67 -9.21
CA ASN A 104 3.55 -10.51 -9.97
C ASN A 104 2.82 -11.42 -10.98
N HIS A 105 1.53 -11.18 -11.23
CA HIS A 105 0.73 -11.96 -12.17
C HIS A 105 0.08 -11.07 -13.23
N ALA A 106 -0.04 -11.58 -14.45
CA ALA A 106 -0.73 -10.89 -15.54
C ALA A 106 -2.19 -10.57 -15.13
N PRO A 107 -2.74 -9.41 -15.54
CA PRO A 107 -2.14 -8.43 -16.46
C PRO A 107 -1.21 -7.40 -15.80
N VAL A 108 -1.01 -7.47 -14.48
CA VAL A 108 -0.41 -6.41 -13.66
C VAL A 108 1.01 -6.80 -13.24
N ILE A 109 1.92 -6.87 -14.21
CA ILE A 109 3.34 -7.22 -13.98
C ILE A 109 4.16 -5.93 -13.90
N TRP A 110 4.98 -5.78 -12.85
CA TRP A 110 5.94 -4.68 -12.73
C TRP A 110 6.90 -4.65 -13.93
N LYS A 111 7.11 -3.48 -14.52
CA LYS A 111 8.04 -3.25 -15.62
C LYS A 111 9.34 -2.66 -15.06
N PRO A 112 10.43 -3.46 -14.97
CA PRO A 112 11.70 -3.00 -14.40
C PRO A 112 12.21 -1.72 -15.08
N GLY A 113 12.61 -0.74 -14.28
CA GLY A 113 13.16 0.52 -14.77
C GLY A 113 12.14 1.47 -15.44
N LYS A 114 10.87 1.08 -15.54
CA LYS A 114 9.80 1.90 -16.14
C LYS A 114 8.70 2.23 -15.15
N ASP A 115 8.25 1.22 -14.40
CA ASP A 115 7.28 1.44 -13.34
C ASP A 115 7.96 2.13 -12.15
N ASN A 116 7.17 2.90 -11.41
CA ASN A 116 7.64 3.83 -10.40
C ASN A 116 6.57 3.99 -9.30
N VAL A 117 6.69 5.01 -8.44
CA VAL A 117 5.73 5.22 -7.35
C VAL A 117 4.31 5.50 -7.84
N VAL A 118 4.14 6.10 -9.02
CA VAL A 118 2.81 6.33 -9.60
C VAL A 118 2.13 5.00 -9.92
N THR A 119 2.89 4.02 -10.42
CA THR A 119 2.39 2.65 -10.61
C THR A 119 1.99 1.99 -9.30
N ILE A 120 2.75 2.21 -8.22
CA ILE A 120 2.43 1.74 -6.87
C ILE A 120 1.11 2.36 -6.39
N LEU A 121 0.98 3.68 -6.47
CA LEU A 121 -0.20 4.42 -6.05
C LEU A 121 -1.45 3.97 -6.82
N GLY A 122 -1.37 3.83 -8.14
CA GLY A 122 -2.49 3.36 -8.96
C GLY A 122 -2.97 1.97 -8.54
N ARG A 123 -2.06 1.09 -8.14
CA ARG A 123 -2.38 -0.26 -7.64
C ARG A 123 -3.04 -0.22 -6.26
N ILE A 124 -2.57 0.65 -5.36
CA ILE A 124 -3.19 0.87 -4.05
C ILE A 124 -4.61 1.40 -4.22
N VAL A 125 -4.80 2.43 -5.05
CA VAL A 125 -6.14 2.98 -5.37
C VAL A 125 -7.05 1.89 -5.91
N TRP A 126 -6.57 1.10 -6.87
CA TRP A 126 -7.36 0.01 -7.44
C TRP A 126 -7.74 -1.04 -6.38
N ALA A 127 -6.79 -1.48 -5.54
CA ALA A 127 -7.06 -2.50 -4.52
C ALA A 127 -8.05 -2.00 -3.47
N LEU A 128 -7.91 -0.75 -3.01
CA LEU A 128 -8.85 -0.11 -2.08
C LEU A 128 -10.21 0.14 -2.75
N GLY A 129 -10.27 0.37 -4.06
CA GLY A 129 -11.52 0.46 -4.83
C GLY A 129 -12.19 -0.89 -5.10
N ASN A 130 -11.42 -1.99 -5.06
CA ASN A 130 -11.88 -3.35 -5.39
C ASN A 130 -11.59 -4.35 -4.25
N PRO A 131 -12.14 -4.14 -3.04
CA PRO A 131 -11.83 -4.96 -1.88
C PRO A 131 -12.15 -6.45 -2.07
N ASP A 132 -13.10 -6.80 -2.94
CA ASP A 132 -13.49 -8.18 -3.26
C ASP A 132 -12.43 -8.95 -4.08
N ALA A 133 -11.46 -8.26 -4.68
CA ALA A 133 -10.38 -8.90 -5.43
C ALA A 133 -9.60 -9.87 -4.53
N LYS A 134 -9.23 -11.04 -5.05
CA LYS A 134 -8.47 -12.05 -4.28
C LYS A 134 -6.97 -11.96 -4.52
N LYS A 135 -6.56 -11.26 -5.59
CA LYS A 135 -5.19 -11.02 -6.02
C LYS A 135 -5.18 -9.65 -6.69
#